data_AF-A0A1I5IFI0-F1
#
_entry.id   AF-A0A1I5IFI0-F1
#
_cell.length_a   1.000
_cell.length_b   1.000
_cell.length_c   1.000
_cell.angle_alpha   90.00
_cell.angle_beta   90.00
_cell.angle_gamma   90.00
#
_symmetry.space_group_name_H-M   'P 1'
#
loop_
_entity.id
_entity.type
_entity.pdbx_description
1 polymer ?
#
loop_
_entity_poly.entity_id
_entity_poly.type
_entity_poly.pdbx_seq_one_letter_code
_entity_poly.pdbx_strand_id
1 'polypeptide(L)'
;MHLWKEIYRDAYTSAQKEIFYNEQKQIIGILEKIKSEENDGGTLQVYDYAGDGLRIARYQHGTNTYNTFLLKGKQLLGTANWHRLDEAWHIREEKYENGELIYEQSHNVLHKITTSASYEYRDGRKVAEKSVTEDGTVLKSVFTYQQGILASKTSFTDEQFTEQVIYVYGENKLLAEEQIIHKYKDTQYLSQQRKYFYNNDKKLRKTEHYGRYDGRMILYKVDENIWEGNVVTELGAFTSNADFLIGYYDMEALYAMLRDAQMEYEIPHFDKQYLDRLGLDIKTKTVKGYDHMNKEVAVEYWHAEFNELLSKMVYRNEYNEQSELEFVISYRVEEGIFEERDIRKYYYA
;
A
#
# COMPACT_ATOMS: atom_id res chain seq x y z
N MET A 1 -22.81 3.62 31.28
CA MET A 1 -22.22 3.38 29.95
C MET A 1 -20.77 2.97 30.15
N HIS A 2 -20.41 1.72 29.85
CA HIS A 2 -19.05 1.19 30.05
C HIS A 2 -18.23 1.30 28.76
N LEU A 3 -17.48 2.40 28.64
CA LEU A 3 -16.54 2.67 27.55
C LEU A 3 -15.12 2.20 27.94
N TRP A 4 -14.45 1.50 27.02
CA TRP A 4 -13.10 0.94 27.21
C TRP A 4 -12.02 1.92 26.68
N LYS A 5 -10.89 2.03 27.38
CA LYS A 5 -9.75 2.90 27.02
C LYS A 5 -8.47 2.07 26.98
N GLU A 6 -7.76 2.11 25.86
CA GLU A 6 -6.42 1.54 25.71
C GLU A 6 -5.39 2.67 25.64
N ILE A 7 -4.27 2.53 26.38
CA ILE A 7 -3.18 3.51 26.39
C ILE A 7 -1.89 2.82 26.01
N TYR A 8 -1.28 3.28 24.92
CA TYR A 8 0.05 2.88 24.53
C TYR A 8 1.06 3.85 25.14
N ARG A 9 1.88 3.35 26.06
CA ARG A 9 2.96 4.09 26.70
C ARG A 9 4.24 3.28 26.56
N ASP A 10 5.19 3.80 25.81
CA ASP A 10 6.58 3.41 26.00
C ASP A 10 7.39 4.60 26.54
N ALA A 11 8.42 4.28 27.32
CA ALA A 11 9.36 5.23 27.90
C ALA A 11 10.27 5.85 26.83
N TYR A 12 10.44 5.20 25.67
CA TYR A 12 11.33 5.63 24.59
C TYR A 12 10.62 6.22 23.37
N THR A 13 9.29 6.15 23.30
CA THR A 13 8.49 6.77 22.21
C THR A 13 8.24 8.26 22.44
N SER A 14 8.41 9.06 21.38
CA SER A 14 8.07 10.49 21.32
C SER A 14 6.56 10.77 21.17
N ALA A 15 5.69 9.75 21.26
CA ALA A 15 4.25 9.91 21.14
C ALA A 15 3.47 8.98 22.07
N GLN A 16 2.29 9.42 22.53
CA GLN A 16 1.32 8.63 23.28
C GLN A 16 0.04 8.53 22.45
N LYS A 17 -0.47 7.31 22.25
CA LYS A 17 -1.73 7.04 21.55
C LYS A 17 -2.76 6.46 22.50
N GLU A 18 -3.96 7.04 22.49
CA GLU A 18 -5.12 6.56 23.25
C GLU A 18 -6.26 6.25 22.28
N ILE A 19 -6.84 5.05 22.38
CA ILE A 19 -7.98 4.63 21.57
C ILE A 19 -9.19 4.43 22.51
N PHE A 20 -10.34 4.94 22.07
CA PHE A 20 -11.59 4.91 22.83
C PHE A 20 -12.64 4.11 22.06
N TYR A 21 -13.34 3.22 22.76
CA TYR A 21 -14.34 2.33 22.17
C TYR A 21 -15.73 2.50 22.80
N ASN A 22 -16.79 2.31 22.01
CA ASN A 22 -18.17 2.24 22.50
C ASN A 22 -18.51 0.86 23.10
N GLU A 23 -19.74 0.68 23.59
CA GLU A 23 -20.20 -0.59 24.17
C GLU A 23 -20.25 -1.73 23.14
N GLN A 24 -20.35 -1.39 21.86
CA GLN A 24 -20.30 -2.30 20.71
C GLN A 24 -18.85 -2.59 20.26
N LYS A 25 -17.84 -2.14 21.03
CA LYS A 25 -16.40 -2.24 20.70
C LYS A 25 -15.97 -1.52 19.42
N GLN A 26 -16.76 -0.58 18.92
CA GLN A 26 -16.38 0.26 17.78
C GLN A 26 -15.54 1.43 18.26
N ILE A 27 -14.51 1.80 17.48
CA ILE A 27 -13.65 2.95 17.78
C ILE A 27 -14.49 4.22 17.65
N ILE A 28 -14.52 5.04 18.69
CA ILE A 28 -15.24 6.33 18.72
C ILE A 28 -14.28 7.53 18.80
N GLY A 29 -13.01 7.28 19.14
CA GLY A 29 -11.99 8.31 19.08
C GLY A 29 -10.57 7.76 19.19
N ILE A 30 -9.63 8.49 18.61
CA ILE A 30 -8.18 8.24 18.72
C ILE A 30 -7.49 9.57 19.05
N LEU A 31 -6.76 9.60 20.15
CA LEU A 31 -5.98 10.76 20.57
C LEU A 31 -4.49 10.42 20.51
N GLU A 32 -3.75 11.16 19.71
CA GLU A 32 -2.29 11.07 19.59
C GLU A 32 -1.67 12.35 20.15
N LYS A 33 -0.74 12.20 21.11
CA LYS A 33 0.00 13.30 21.73
C LYS A 33 1.48 13.12 21.47
N ILE A 34 2.19 14.17 21.09
CA ILE A 34 3.64 14.14 20.94
C ILE A 34 4.24 14.51 22.30
N LYS A 35 5.13 13.67 22.82
CA LYS A 35 5.97 13.97 23.99
C LYS A 35 7.17 14.78 23.50
N SER A 36 7.14 16.10 23.63
CA SER A 36 8.35 16.91 23.53
C SER A 36 8.40 17.93 24.66
N GLU A 37 9.60 18.24 25.17
CA GLU A 37 9.78 19.23 26.26
C GLU A 37 9.40 20.67 25.83
N GLU A 38 9.36 20.94 24.51
CA GLU A 38 9.20 22.28 23.95
C GLU A 38 7.87 22.52 23.23
N ASN A 39 7.08 21.48 22.91
CA ASN A 39 5.78 21.62 22.25
C ASN A 39 4.82 20.46 22.58
N ASP A 40 3.67 20.78 23.19
CA ASP A 40 2.51 19.89 23.27
C ASP A 40 1.83 19.84 21.90
N GLY A 41 2.28 18.90 21.06
CA GLY A 41 1.65 18.60 19.78
C GLY A 41 0.64 17.45 19.90
N GLY A 42 -0.29 17.34 18.96
CA GLY A 42 -1.19 16.19 18.92
C GLY A 42 -2.30 16.28 17.88
N THR A 43 -2.94 15.15 17.67
CA THR A 43 -4.13 15.03 16.82
C THR A 43 -5.23 14.26 17.53
N LEU A 44 -6.47 14.61 17.22
CA LEU A 44 -7.66 13.87 17.64
C LEU A 44 -8.41 13.43 16.41
N GLN A 45 -8.78 12.16 16.34
CA GLN A 45 -9.68 11.60 15.33
C GLN A 45 -10.97 11.20 16.04
N VAL A 46 -12.12 11.62 15.52
CA VAL A 46 -13.46 11.31 16.04
C VAL A 46 -14.21 10.48 15.01
N TYR A 47 -14.88 9.41 15.45
CA TYR A 47 -15.62 8.49 14.60
C TYR A 47 -17.11 8.59 14.93
N ASP A 48 -17.89 9.08 13.97
CA ASP A 48 -19.35 9.21 14.07
C ASP A 48 -20.04 8.13 13.22
N TYR A 49 -20.76 7.22 13.85
CA TYR A 49 -21.54 6.18 13.18
C TYR A 49 -23.00 6.63 13.04
N ALA A 50 -23.55 6.57 11.83
CA ALA A 50 -24.94 6.94 11.54
C ALA A 50 -25.58 5.98 10.54
N GLY A 51 -26.34 5.00 11.03
CA GLY A 51 -26.90 3.93 10.20
C GLY A 51 -25.77 3.15 9.50
N ASP A 52 -25.83 3.07 8.18
CA ASP A 52 -24.80 2.45 7.34
C ASP A 52 -23.68 3.43 6.93
N GLY A 53 -23.58 4.59 7.58
CA GLY A 53 -22.54 5.59 7.34
C GLY A 53 -21.53 5.71 8.48
N LEU A 54 -20.28 6.03 8.12
CA LEU A 54 -19.21 6.39 9.05
C LEU A 54 -18.61 7.74 8.63
N ARG A 55 -18.47 8.67 9.55
CA ARG A 55 -17.67 9.89 9.38
C ARG A 55 -16.48 9.86 10.33
N ILE A 56 -15.31 10.19 9.81
CA ILE A 56 -14.07 10.35 10.57
C ILE A 56 -13.62 11.80 10.44
N ALA A 57 -13.62 12.55 11.53
CA ALA A 57 -13.15 13.94 11.56
C ALA A 57 -11.83 14.05 12.33
N ARG A 58 -10.86 14.77 11.76
CA ARG A 58 -9.52 14.94 12.32
C ARG A 58 -9.28 16.38 12.74
N TYR A 59 -8.76 16.54 13.95
CA TYR A 59 -8.53 17.81 14.63
C TYR A 59 -7.06 17.95 15.01
N GLN A 60 -6.50 19.14 14.83
CA GLN A 60 -5.18 19.48 15.35
C GLN A 60 -5.27 19.97 16.80
N HIS A 61 -4.14 19.86 17.50
CA HIS A 61 -3.92 20.52 18.77
C HIS A 61 -4.31 22.01 18.70
N GLY A 62 -4.92 22.52 19.78
CA GLY A 62 -5.31 23.93 19.90
C GLY A 62 -6.72 24.26 19.40
N THR A 63 -7.38 23.36 18.67
CA THR A 63 -8.81 23.52 18.33
C THR A 63 -9.71 23.40 19.57
N ASN A 64 -10.88 24.04 19.58
CA ASN A 64 -11.80 23.94 20.73
C ASN A 64 -12.27 22.51 20.92
N THR A 65 -12.53 21.78 19.83
CA THR A 65 -12.89 20.36 19.83
C THR A 65 -11.80 19.53 20.52
N TYR A 66 -10.53 19.71 20.14
CA TYR A 66 -9.40 19.01 20.75
C TYR A 66 -9.29 19.33 22.25
N ASN A 67 -9.32 20.61 22.62
CA ASN A 67 -9.20 21.05 24.01
C ASN A 67 -10.37 20.55 24.87
N THR A 68 -11.59 20.57 24.32
CA THR A 68 -12.79 20.07 24.99
C THR A 68 -12.69 18.56 25.22
N PHE A 69 -12.18 17.82 24.24
CA PHE A 69 -11.87 16.40 24.38
C PHE A 69 -10.81 16.13 25.44
N LEU A 70 -9.73 16.92 25.51
CA LEU A 70 -8.73 16.76 26.56
C LEU A 70 -9.31 16.96 27.96
N LEU A 71 -10.22 17.93 28.13
CA LEU A 71 -10.82 18.25 29.43
C LEU A 71 -11.84 17.22 29.90
N LYS A 72 -12.73 16.78 29.00
CA LYS A 72 -13.87 15.92 29.37
C LYS A 72 -13.68 14.46 28.96
N GLY A 73 -12.73 14.18 28.08
CA GLY A 73 -12.34 12.85 27.61
C GLY A 73 -13.53 12.02 27.15
N LYS A 74 -13.60 10.80 27.69
CA LYS A 74 -14.62 9.81 27.36
C LYS A 74 -16.07 10.23 27.64
N GLN A 75 -16.31 11.27 28.45
CA GLN A 75 -17.66 11.71 28.80
C GLN A 75 -18.38 12.39 27.62
N LEU A 76 -17.63 12.88 26.63
CA LEU A 76 -18.19 13.53 25.44
C LEU A 76 -18.59 12.52 24.36
N LEU A 77 -17.97 11.35 24.35
CA LEU A 77 -18.18 10.35 23.32
C LEU A 77 -19.59 9.75 23.46
N GLY A 78 -20.42 9.92 22.42
CA GLY A 78 -21.84 9.55 22.41
C GLY A 78 -22.82 10.68 22.75
N THR A 79 -22.31 11.87 23.10
CA THR A 79 -23.14 13.08 23.13
C THR A 79 -23.31 13.64 21.73
N ALA A 80 -24.49 14.14 21.36
CA ALA A 80 -24.65 14.76 20.05
C ALA A 80 -23.94 16.12 20.00
N ASN A 81 -23.32 16.45 18.86
CA ASN A 81 -22.78 17.78 18.52
C ASN A 81 -21.72 18.33 19.49
N TRP A 82 -20.93 17.47 20.16
CA TRP A 82 -19.87 17.94 21.06
C TRP A 82 -18.62 18.43 20.34
N HIS A 83 -18.42 17.96 19.10
CA HIS A 83 -17.32 18.36 18.23
C HIS A 83 -17.86 19.21 17.07
N ARG A 84 -16.96 19.99 16.48
CA ARG A 84 -17.27 20.99 15.45
C ARG A 84 -16.60 20.63 14.14
N LEU A 85 -17.35 20.24 13.12
CA LEU A 85 -16.78 19.78 11.84
C LEU A 85 -15.99 20.88 11.09
N ASP A 86 -16.34 22.16 11.31
CA ASP A 86 -15.61 23.31 10.75
C ASP A 86 -14.22 23.51 11.38
N GLU A 87 -13.95 22.91 12.54
CA GLU A 87 -12.62 22.88 13.15
C GLU A 87 -11.77 21.69 12.68
N ALA A 88 -12.37 20.73 11.95
CA ALA A 88 -11.63 19.60 11.42
C ALA A 88 -10.75 20.06 10.26
N TRP A 89 -9.49 19.62 10.22
CA TRP A 89 -8.62 19.90 9.07
C TRP A 89 -8.83 18.86 7.96
N HIS A 90 -9.36 17.69 8.31
CA HIS A 90 -9.69 16.60 7.40
C HIS A 90 -10.93 15.85 7.85
N ILE A 91 -11.80 15.53 6.90
CA ILE A 91 -13.03 14.75 7.11
C ILE A 91 -13.04 13.63 6.07
N ARG A 92 -13.28 12.39 6.51
CA ARG A 92 -13.60 11.25 5.65
C ARG A 92 -15.02 10.80 5.93
N GLU A 93 -15.78 10.53 4.89
CA GLU A 93 -17.14 10.00 4.98
C GLU A 93 -17.23 8.71 4.16
N GLU A 94 -17.82 7.69 4.74
CA GLU A 94 -17.93 6.35 4.19
C GLU A 94 -19.39 5.90 4.25
N LYS A 95 -19.84 5.17 3.22
CA LYS A 95 -21.16 4.55 3.19
C LYS A 95 -21.03 3.08 2.86
N TYR A 96 -21.78 2.27 3.57
CA TYR A 96 -21.80 0.83 3.44
C TYR A 96 -23.16 0.34 2.97
N GLU A 97 -23.19 -0.79 2.28
CA GLU A 97 -24.41 -1.54 1.96
C GLU A 97 -24.09 -3.02 2.13
N ASN A 98 -24.90 -3.75 2.92
CA ASN A 98 -24.68 -5.16 3.23
C ASN A 98 -23.25 -5.47 3.77
N GLY A 99 -22.62 -4.51 4.47
CA GLY A 99 -21.26 -4.64 4.99
C GLY A 99 -20.14 -4.32 4.00
N GLU A 100 -20.47 -3.99 2.74
CA GLU A 100 -19.51 -3.58 1.71
C GLU A 100 -19.43 -2.06 1.61
N LEU A 101 -18.22 -1.49 1.51
CA LEU A 101 -18.02 -0.06 1.30
C LEU A 101 -18.44 0.31 -0.12
N ILE A 102 -19.49 1.09 -0.30
CA ILE A 102 -20.01 1.49 -1.62
C ILE A 102 -19.58 2.90 -2.03
N TYR A 103 -19.19 3.73 -1.07
CA TYR A 103 -18.78 5.11 -1.33
C TYR A 103 -17.85 5.62 -0.22
N GLU A 104 -16.81 6.34 -0.60
CA GLU A 104 -16.02 7.16 0.29
C GLU A 104 -15.80 8.56 -0.29
N GLN A 105 -15.68 9.53 0.61
CA GLN A 105 -15.35 10.90 0.29
C GLN A 105 -14.32 11.40 1.30
N SER A 106 -13.31 12.09 0.80
CA SER A 106 -12.29 12.72 1.60
C SER A 106 -12.29 14.21 1.33
N HIS A 107 -12.37 15.00 2.39
CA HIS A 107 -12.35 16.45 2.34
C HIS A 107 -11.21 16.98 3.19
N ASN A 108 -10.20 17.54 2.55
CA ASN A 108 -9.17 18.33 3.22
C ASN A 108 -9.68 19.76 3.34
N VAL A 109 -10.16 20.13 4.53
CA VAL A 109 -10.79 21.43 4.81
C VAL A 109 -9.77 22.56 4.62
N LEU A 110 -8.52 22.34 5.05
CA LEU A 110 -7.45 23.33 5.00
C LEU A 110 -7.13 23.75 3.56
N HIS A 111 -7.02 22.76 2.67
CA HIS A 111 -6.68 23.00 1.26
C HIS A 111 -7.90 23.09 0.34
N LYS A 112 -9.12 22.91 0.90
CA LYS A 112 -10.39 22.86 0.15
C LYS A 112 -10.40 21.79 -0.94
N ILE A 113 -9.67 20.70 -0.72
CA ILE A 113 -9.55 19.58 -1.65
C ILE A 113 -10.61 18.55 -1.31
N THR A 114 -11.31 18.06 -2.32
CA THR A 114 -12.28 16.98 -2.17
C THR A 114 -11.99 15.90 -3.18
N THR A 115 -11.90 14.66 -2.71
CA THR A 115 -11.83 13.47 -3.55
C THR A 115 -12.95 12.51 -3.15
N SER A 116 -13.38 11.67 -4.09
CA SER A 116 -14.38 10.66 -3.81
C SER A 116 -14.10 9.37 -4.56
N ALA A 117 -14.60 8.26 -4.04
CA ALA A 117 -14.63 6.99 -4.73
C ALA A 117 -15.97 6.29 -4.48
N SER A 118 -16.45 5.57 -5.48
CA SER A 118 -17.62 4.72 -5.41
C SER A 118 -17.28 3.33 -5.94
N TYR A 119 -17.90 2.31 -5.37
CA TYR A 119 -17.60 0.92 -5.65
C TYR A 119 -18.89 0.17 -5.97
N GLU A 120 -18.83 -0.70 -6.98
CA GLU A 120 -19.94 -1.57 -7.34
C GLU A 120 -19.55 -3.01 -7.08
N TYR A 121 -20.47 -3.77 -6.50
CA TYR A 121 -20.28 -5.17 -6.16
C TYR A 121 -21.34 -6.04 -6.85
N ARG A 122 -20.96 -7.29 -7.17
CA ARG A 122 -21.85 -8.34 -7.63
C ARG A 122 -21.43 -9.65 -6.98
N ASP A 123 -22.37 -10.33 -6.31
CA ASP A 123 -22.12 -11.59 -5.60
C ASP A 123 -20.91 -11.51 -4.63
N GLY A 124 -20.80 -10.40 -3.89
CA GLY A 124 -19.72 -10.19 -2.92
C GLY A 124 -18.36 -9.80 -3.52
N ARG A 125 -18.30 -9.48 -4.82
CA ARG A 125 -17.06 -9.12 -5.53
C ARG A 125 -17.16 -7.74 -6.16
N LYS A 126 -16.12 -6.93 -5.96
CA LYS A 126 -16.01 -5.61 -6.59
C LYS A 126 -15.89 -5.75 -8.11
N VAL A 127 -16.87 -5.25 -8.85
CA VAL A 127 -16.91 -5.29 -10.33
C VAL A 127 -16.56 -3.95 -10.96
N ALA A 128 -16.72 -2.85 -10.23
CA ALA A 128 -16.27 -1.53 -10.68
C ALA A 128 -15.83 -0.65 -9.52
N GLU A 129 -14.97 0.30 -9.84
CA GLU A 129 -14.57 1.40 -8.98
C GLU A 129 -14.51 2.67 -9.83
N LYS A 130 -15.00 3.77 -9.29
CA LYS A 130 -14.91 5.08 -9.90
C LYS A 130 -14.45 6.06 -8.85
N SER A 131 -13.40 6.82 -9.13
CA SER A 131 -12.92 7.90 -8.28
C SER A 131 -12.84 9.23 -9.02
N VAL A 132 -12.93 10.31 -8.27
CA VAL A 132 -12.77 11.68 -8.74
C VAL A 132 -11.63 12.30 -7.94
N THR A 133 -10.57 12.69 -8.63
CA THR A 133 -9.39 13.36 -8.07
C THR A 133 -9.69 14.83 -7.77
N GLU A 134 -8.73 15.50 -7.12
CA GLU A 134 -8.83 16.92 -6.76
C GLU A 134 -9.08 17.84 -7.97
N ASP A 135 -8.41 17.57 -9.08
CA ASP A 135 -8.53 18.34 -10.33
C ASP A 135 -9.78 18.01 -11.13
N GLY A 136 -10.64 17.12 -10.62
CA GLY A 136 -11.87 16.68 -11.26
C GLY A 136 -11.69 15.53 -12.26
N THR A 137 -10.48 15.02 -12.45
CA THR A 137 -10.22 13.86 -13.30
C THR A 137 -10.99 12.65 -12.79
N VAL A 138 -11.72 11.99 -13.69
CA VAL A 138 -12.52 10.81 -13.37
C VAL A 138 -11.70 9.56 -13.70
N LEU A 139 -11.35 8.78 -12.69
CA LEU A 139 -10.70 7.48 -12.86
C LEU A 139 -11.74 6.38 -12.69
N LYS A 140 -11.74 5.40 -13.58
CA LYS A 140 -12.66 4.25 -13.50
C LYS A 140 -11.91 2.96 -13.75
N SER A 141 -12.18 1.95 -12.93
CA SER A 141 -11.68 0.58 -13.10
C SER A 141 -12.85 -0.38 -13.19
N VAL A 142 -12.79 -1.31 -14.14
CA VAL A 142 -13.77 -2.40 -14.30
C VAL A 142 -13.05 -3.73 -14.12
N PHE A 143 -13.59 -4.60 -13.27
CA PHE A 143 -13.03 -5.89 -12.91
C PHE A 143 -13.87 -7.01 -13.52
N THR A 144 -13.23 -7.89 -14.28
CA THR A 144 -13.90 -9.06 -14.89
C THR A 144 -13.38 -10.33 -14.24
N TYR A 145 -14.29 -11.23 -13.91
CA TYR A 145 -13.98 -12.51 -13.28
C TYR A 145 -14.35 -13.67 -14.21
N GLN A 146 -13.52 -14.70 -14.25
CA GLN A 146 -13.81 -15.97 -14.91
C GLN A 146 -13.74 -17.09 -13.88
N GLN A 147 -14.80 -17.91 -13.79
CA GLN A 147 -14.90 -18.99 -12.79
C GLN A 147 -14.65 -18.51 -11.35
N GLY A 148 -14.98 -17.25 -11.07
CA GLY A 148 -14.82 -16.59 -9.79
C GLY A 148 -13.40 -16.13 -9.43
N ILE A 149 -12.48 -16.13 -10.39
CA ILE A 149 -11.12 -15.61 -10.26
C ILE A 149 -10.99 -14.36 -11.13
N LEU A 150 -10.28 -13.34 -10.66
CA LEU A 150 -10.08 -12.09 -11.40
C LEU A 150 -9.34 -12.38 -12.71
N ALA A 151 -9.96 -12.15 -13.85
CA ALA A 151 -9.37 -12.40 -15.17
C ALA A 151 -8.79 -11.13 -15.80
N SER A 152 -9.39 -9.97 -15.55
CA SER A 152 -8.83 -8.70 -16.03
C SER A 152 -9.31 -7.49 -15.22
N LYS A 153 -8.51 -6.43 -15.26
CA LYS A 153 -8.85 -5.08 -14.82
C LYS A 153 -8.68 -4.13 -16.00
N THR A 154 -9.68 -3.32 -16.31
CA THR A 154 -9.59 -2.27 -17.34
C THR A 154 -9.76 -0.92 -16.68
N SER A 155 -8.81 -0.02 -16.92
CA SER A 155 -8.75 1.33 -16.37
C SER A 155 -9.09 2.37 -17.43
N PHE A 156 -9.76 3.43 -17.00
CA PHE A 156 -10.16 4.56 -17.82
C PHE A 156 -9.87 5.87 -17.06
N THR A 157 -9.50 6.90 -17.80
CA THR A 157 -9.39 8.28 -17.35
C THR A 157 -10.30 9.13 -18.21
N ASP A 158 -11.25 9.84 -17.61
CA ASP A 158 -12.28 10.64 -18.29
C ASP A 158 -13.00 9.85 -19.39
N GLU A 159 -13.40 8.62 -19.04
CA GLU A 159 -14.02 7.62 -19.92
C GLU A 159 -13.14 7.17 -21.12
N GLN A 160 -11.88 7.60 -21.19
CA GLN A 160 -10.90 7.13 -22.17
C GLN A 160 -10.12 5.95 -21.61
N PHE A 161 -10.00 4.88 -22.40
CA PHE A 161 -9.15 3.74 -22.05
C PHE A 161 -7.71 4.18 -21.79
N THR A 162 -7.13 3.71 -20.68
CA THR A 162 -5.72 3.94 -20.35
C THR A 162 -4.93 2.64 -20.29
N GLU A 163 -5.47 1.63 -19.60
CA GLU A 163 -4.77 0.39 -19.33
C GLU A 163 -5.74 -0.79 -19.26
N GLN A 164 -5.27 -1.97 -19.67
CA GLN A 164 -5.88 -3.24 -19.28
C GLN A 164 -4.82 -4.19 -18.75
N VAL A 165 -5.08 -4.75 -17.58
CA VAL A 165 -4.29 -5.84 -17.00
C VAL A 165 -5.06 -7.14 -17.19
N ILE A 166 -4.42 -8.15 -17.77
CA ILE A 166 -4.96 -9.51 -17.96
C ILE A 166 -4.19 -10.47 -17.06
N TYR A 167 -4.92 -11.28 -16.31
CA TYR A 167 -4.36 -12.27 -15.38
C TYR A 167 -4.61 -13.67 -15.94
N VAL A 168 -3.53 -14.39 -16.24
CA VAL A 168 -3.58 -15.75 -16.76
C VAL A 168 -3.17 -16.71 -15.66
N TYR A 169 -4.07 -17.61 -15.30
CA TYR A 169 -3.83 -18.61 -14.26
C TYR A 169 -3.47 -19.94 -14.91
N GLY A 170 -2.41 -20.57 -14.39
CA GLY A 170 -1.99 -21.91 -14.77
C GLY A 170 -2.64 -22.99 -13.92
N GLU A 171 -1.96 -24.11 -13.79
CA GLU A 171 -2.40 -25.21 -12.93
C GLU A 171 -2.59 -24.76 -11.49
N ASN A 172 -3.54 -25.39 -10.79
CA ASN A 172 -3.86 -25.11 -9.39
C ASN A 172 -4.32 -23.67 -9.10
N LYS A 173 -4.77 -22.90 -10.12
CA LYS A 173 -5.18 -21.50 -9.98
C LYS A 173 -4.04 -20.57 -9.50
N LEU A 174 -2.79 -20.95 -9.76
CA LEU A 174 -1.64 -20.08 -9.55
C LEU A 174 -1.53 -19.11 -10.72
N LEU A 175 -1.25 -17.84 -10.42
CA LEU A 175 -1.07 -16.81 -11.45
C LEU A 175 0.20 -17.16 -12.24
N ALA A 176 0.07 -17.48 -13.53
CA ALA A 176 1.20 -17.83 -14.38
C ALA A 176 1.73 -16.61 -15.13
N GLU A 177 0.86 -15.66 -15.47
CA GLU A 177 1.22 -14.49 -16.26
C GLU A 177 0.32 -13.28 -15.97
N GLU A 178 0.92 -12.08 -15.93
CA GLU A 178 0.23 -10.79 -16.02
C GLU A 178 0.60 -10.13 -17.34
N GLN A 179 -0.38 -9.63 -18.10
CA GLN A 179 -0.16 -8.82 -19.30
C GLN A 179 -0.73 -7.44 -19.09
N ILE A 180 0.07 -6.40 -19.36
CA ILE A 180 -0.35 -5.01 -19.27
C ILE A 180 -0.43 -4.44 -20.68
N ILE A 181 -1.64 -4.05 -21.07
CA ILE A 181 -1.97 -3.47 -22.35
C ILE A 181 -2.16 -1.97 -22.18
N HIS A 182 -1.41 -1.17 -22.94
CA HIS A 182 -1.58 0.28 -23.02
C HIS A 182 -2.13 0.66 -24.39
N LYS A 183 -2.50 1.93 -24.54
CA LYS A 183 -2.96 2.52 -25.80
C LYS A 183 -2.00 3.63 -26.20
N TYR A 184 -1.58 3.62 -27.46
CA TYR A 184 -0.89 4.74 -28.10
C TYR A 184 -1.66 5.13 -29.35
N LYS A 185 -2.16 6.36 -29.37
CA LYS A 185 -3.15 6.82 -30.39
C LYS A 185 -4.30 5.81 -30.44
N ASP A 186 -4.67 5.27 -31.60
CA ASP A 186 -5.80 4.33 -31.72
C ASP A 186 -5.39 2.85 -31.61
N THR A 187 -4.13 2.56 -31.25
CA THR A 187 -3.61 1.18 -31.19
C THR A 187 -3.38 0.75 -29.75
N GLN A 188 -4.01 -0.37 -29.37
CA GLN A 188 -3.66 -1.07 -28.13
C GLN A 188 -2.47 -2.00 -28.37
N TYR A 189 -1.56 -2.08 -27.41
CA TYR A 189 -0.36 -2.88 -27.52
C TYR A 189 0.05 -3.48 -26.18
N LEU A 190 0.69 -4.66 -26.22
CA LEU A 190 1.32 -5.26 -25.05
C LEU A 190 2.52 -4.39 -24.64
N SER A 191 2.37 -3.73 -23.50
CA SER A 191 3.34 -2.82 -22.90
C SER A 191 4.28 -3.59 -21.99
N GLN A 192 3.74 -4.39 -21.07
CA GLN A 192 4.52 -5.18 -20.13
C GLN A 192 3.93 -6.58 -19.96
N GLN A 193 4.78 -7.53 -19.58
CA GLN A 193 4.38 -8.91 -19.29
C GLN A 193 5.21 -9.43 -18.12
N ARG A 194 4.56 -10.03 -17.13
CA ARG A 194 5.23 -10.72 -16.02
C ARG A 194 4.91 -12.19 -16.08
N LYS A 195 5.92 -13.05 -15.91
CA LYS A 195 5.76 -14.51 -15.87
C LYS A 195 6.19 -15.04 -14.54
N TYR A 196 5.38 -15.90 -13.95
CA TYR A 196 5.59 -16.46 -12.61
C TYR A 196 5.89 -17.95 -12.71
N PHE A 197 6.95 -18.36 -12.03
CA PHE A 197 7.41 -19.74 -12.02
C PHE A 197 7.44 -20.26 -10.58
N TYR A 198 6.72 -21.35 -10.36
CA TYR A 198 6.59 -21.99 -9.05
C TYR A 198 7.40 -23.29 -9.00
N ASN A 199 7.82 -23.70 -7.80
CA ASN A 199 8.39 -25.02 -7.57
C ASN A 199 7.27 -26.07 -7.34
N ASN A 200 7.65 -27.33 -7.13
CA ASN A 200 6.71 -28.43 -6.89
C ASN A 200 5.85 -28.23 -5.61
N ASP A 201 6.35 -27.48 -4.64
CA ASP A 201 5.64 -27.12 -3.41
C ASP A 201 4.74 -25.87 -3.58
N LYS A 202 4.55 -25.41 -4.82
CA LYS A 202 3.74 -24.22 -5.17
C LYS A 202 4.28 -22.90 -4.58
N LYS A 203 5.55 -22.86 -4.18
CA LYS A 203 6.24 -21.63 -3.77
C LYS A 203 6.79 -20.91 -5.00
N LEU A 204 6.62 -19.59 -5.05
CA LEU A 204 7.16 -18.76 -6.12
C LEU A 204 8.68 -18.82 -6.09
N ARG A 205 9.28 -19.26 -7.20
CA ARG A 205 10.73 -19.40 -7.38
C ARG A 205 11.32 -18.27 -8.21
N LYS A 206 10.60 -17.84 -9.25
CA LYS A 206 11.10 -16.82 -10.17
C LYS A 206 9.96 -16.01 -10.74
N THR A 207 10.18 -14.72 -10.90
CA THR A 207 9.34 -13.81 -11.69
C THR A 207 10.21 -13.17 -12.76
N GLU A 208 9.79 -13.28 -14.02
CA GLU A 208 10.44 -12.61 -15.14
C GLU A 208 9.59 -11.41 -15.57
N HIS A 209 10.20 -10.23 -15.67
CA HIS A 209 9.55 -8.99 -16.08
C HIS A 209 10.03 -8.58 -17.46
N TYR A 210 9.11 -8.58 -18.38
CA TYR A 210 9.30 -8.14 -19.74
C TYR A 210 8.57 -6.82 -19.96
N GLY A 211 9.12 -5.99 -20.83
CA GLY A 211 8.29 -4.98 -21.44
C GLY A 211 8.85 -4.41 -22.71
N ARG A 212 8.03 -3.58 -23.32
CA ARG A 212 8.26 -3.09 -24.67
C ARG A 212 9.31 -1.99 -24.67
N TYR A 213 10.29 -2.14 -25.55
CA TYR A 213 11.32 -1.15 -25.83
C TYR A 213 11.70 -1.21 -27.30
N ASP A 214 11.69 -0.06 -27.97
CA ASP A 214 11.89 0.03 -29.43
C ASP A 214 11.08 -1.03 -30.21
N GLY A 215 9.81 -1.20 -29.85
CA GLY A 215 8.88 -2.14 -30.50
C GLY A 215 9.08 -3.63 -30.18
N ARG A 216 10.07 -4.00 -29.35
CA ARG A 216 10.36 -5.39 -28.95
C ARG A 216 10.05 -5.62 -27.48
N MET A 217 9.60 -6.83 -27.12
CA MET A 217 9.49 -7.25 -25.71
C MET A 217 10.85 -7.73 -25.22
N ILE A 218 11.39 -7.09 -24.18
CA ILE A 218 12.73 -7.38 -23.65
C ILE A 218 12.60 -7.76 -22.17
N LEU A 219 13.31 -8.83 -21.77
CA LEU A 219 13.47 -9.19 -20.36
C LEU A 219 14.39 -8.17 -19.71
N TYR A 220 13.88 -7.38 -18.77
CA TYR A 220 14.63 -6.29 -18.16
C TYR A 220 14.77 -6.44 -16.64
N LYS A 221 14.04 -7.38 -16.04
CA LYS A 221 14.17 -7.72 -14.62
C LYS A 221 13.80 -9.18 -14.34
N VAL A 222 14.51 -9.81 -13.43
CA VAL A 222 14.25 -11.14 -12.89
C VAL A 222 14.36 -11.08 -11.37
N ASP A 223 13.30 -11.53 -10.69
CA ASP A 223 13.32 -11.73 -9.24
C ASP A 223 13.32 -13.24 -8.97
N GLU A 224 14.27 -13.73 -8.18
CA GLU A 224 14.39 -15.13 -7.81
C GLU A 224 14.28 -15.31 -6.30
N ASN A 225 13.59 -16.38 -5.88
CA ASN A 225 13.43 -16.78 -4.48
C ASN A 225 14.05 -18.17 -4.29
N ILE A 226 15.09 -18.24 -3.49
CA ILE A 226 15.77 -19.48 -3.11
C ILE A 226 15.31 -19.85 -1.71
N TRP A 227 14.58 -20.96 -1.59
CA TRP A 227 13.99 -21.41 -0.33
C TRP A 227 14.85 -22.48 0.33
N GLU A 228 15.23 -22.26 1.58
CA GLU A 228 15.97 -23.19 2.44
C GLU A 228 15.25 -23.32 3.79
N GLY A 229 14.32 -24.27 3.87
CA GLY A 229 13.45 -24.42 5.04
C GLY A 229 12.58 -23.17 5.25
N ASN A 230 12.78 -22.49 6.38
CA ASN A 230 12.09 -21.25 6.74
C ASN A 230 12.88 -19.98 6.38
N VAL A 231 13.94 -20.11 5.59
CA VAL A 231 14.71 -18.96 5.08
C VAL A 231 14.44 -18.84 3.58
N VAL A 232 14.22 -17.61 3.12
CA VAL A 232 14.17 -17.28 1.69
C VAL A 232 15.25 -16.25 1.39
N THR A 233 16.04 -16.52 0.36
CA THR A 233 16.92 -15.53 -0.25
C THR A 233 16.25 -15.01 -1.51
N GLU A 234 15.93 -13.72 -1.52
CA GLU A 234 15.39 -12.99 -2.66
C GLU A 234 16.55 -12.31 -3.39
N LEU A 235 16.71 -12.61 -4.68
CA LEU A 235 17.71 -12.01 -5.56
C LEU A 235 16.99 -11.25 -6.67
N GLY A 236 17.30 -9.97 -6.82
CA GLY A 236 16.76 -9.15 -7.90
C GLY A 236 17.87 -8.76 -8.88
N ALA A 237 17.72 -9.20 -10.13
CA ALA A 237 18.56 -8.79 -11.24
C ALA A 237 17.77 -7.89 -12.20
N PHE A 238 18.30 -6.72 -12.52
CA PHE A 238 17.62 -5.79 -13.43
C PHE A 238 18.60 -4.89 -14.17
N THR A 239 18.15 -4.42 -15.33
CA THR A 239 18.82 -3.35 -16.07
C THR A 239 18.53 -2.02 -15.37
N SER A 240 19.57 -1.28 -14.99
CA SER A 240 19.42 0.01 -14.31
C SER A 240 18.46 0.93 -15.07
N ASN A 241 17.56 1.60 -14.34
CA ASN A 241 16.55 2.52 -14.86
C ASN A 241 15.53 1.91 -15.85
N ALA A 242 15.55 0.61 -16.13
CA ALA A 242 14.68 0.03 -17.16
C ALA A 242 13.18 0.16 -16.82
N ASP A 243 12.77 0.05 -15.55
CA ASP A 243 11.37 0.25 -15.15
C ASP A 243 10.79 1.60 -15.61
N PHE A 244 11.63 2.63 -15.77
CA PHE A 244 11.21 3.95 -16.25
C PHE A 244 11.10 4.05 -17.77
N LEU A 245 11.82 3.18 -18.51
CA LEU A 245 12.01 3.26 -19.96
C LEU A 245 11.19 2.23 -20.73
N ILE A 246 10.64 1.25 -20.03
CA ILE A 246 9.92 0.12 -20.58
C ILE A 246 8.42 0.41 -20.65
N GLY A 247 7.74 -0.15 -21.65
CA GLY A 247 6.28 -0.12 -21.78
C GLY A 247 5.76 0.90 -22.79
N TYR A 248 6.64 1.62 -23.47
CA TYR A 248 6.26 2.55 -24.53
C TYR A 248 6.10 1.83 -25.87
N TYR A 249 5.20 2.35 -26.71
CA TYR A 249 4.89 1.76 -28.01
C TYR A 249 6.12 1.65 -28.92
N ASP A 250 6.91 2.74 -28.98
CA ASP A 250 8.17 2.88 -29.69
C ASP A 250 9.05 3.94 -29.00
N MET A 251 10.22 4.24 -29.58
CA MET A 251 11.13 5.26 -29.05
C MET A 251 10.54 6.68 -29.11
N GLU A 252 9.69 6.97 -30.09
CA GLU A 252 9.08 8.30 -30.20
C GLU A 252 8.09 8.53 -29.05
N ALA A 253 7.31 7.51 -28.68
CA ALA A 253 6.41 7.55 -27.54
C ALA A 253 7.18 7.73 -26.21
N LEU A 254 8.31 7.03 -26.03
CA LEU A 254 9.19 7.22 -24.87
C LEU A 254 9.74 8.66 -24.83
N TYR A 255 10.27 9.15 -25.95
CA TYR A 255 10.84 10.51 -26.00
C TYR A 255 9.80 11.60 -25.82
N ALA A 256 8.56 11.39 -26.29
CA ALA A 256 7.45 12.29 -26.00
C ALA A 256 7.19 12.36 -24.49
N MET A 257 7.11 11.22 -23.79
CA MET A 257 6.97 11.18 -22.33
C MET A 257 8.11 11.93 -21.64
N LEU A 258 9.37 11.72 -22.06
CA LEU A 258 10.52 12.43 -21.48
C LEU A 258 10.42 13.94 -21.65
N ARG A 259 9.95 14.42 -22.81
CA ARG A 259 9.74 15.87 -23.03
C ARG A 259 8.64 16.42 -22.14
N ASP A 260 7.51 15.72 -22.05
CA ASP A 260 6.39 16.10 -21.20
C ASP A 260 6.79 16.14 -19.71
N ALA A 261 7.70 15.24 -19.31
CA ALA A 261 8.30 15.20 -17.98
C ALA A 261 9.47 16.18 -17.78
N GLN A 262 9.80 17.03 -18.77
CA GLN A 262 10.93 17.97 -18.74
C GLN A 262 12.31 17.31 -18.60
N MET A 263 12.44 16.06 -19.07
CA MET A 263 13.64 15.22 -19.05
C MET A 263 14.28 15.08 -20.45
N GLU A 264 14.22 16.12 -21.28
CA GLU A 264 14.73 16.08 -22.66
C GLU A 264 16.23 15.74 -22.73
N TYR A 265 16.98 16.13 -21.68
CA TYR A 265 18.40 15.88 -21.54
C TYR A 265 18.74 14.39 -21.41
N GLU A 266 17.77 13.54 -21.06
CA GLU A 266 17.95 12.08 -20.94
C GLU A 266 17.76 11.34 -22.28
N ILE A 267 17.13 11.99 -23.27
CA ILE A 267 16.87 11.38 -24.59
C ILE A 267 18.14 10.78 -25.24
N PRO A 268 19.30 11.47 -25.24
CA PRO A 268 20.53 10.90 -25.80
C PRO A 268 21.06 9.68 -25.04
N HIS A 269 20.71 9.52 -23.76
CA HIS A 269 21.17 8.39 -22.94
C HIS A 269 20.36 7.13 -23.24
N PHE A 270 19.06 7.27 -23.49
CA PHE A 270 18.12 6.18 -23.74
C PHE A 270 17.96 5.91 -25.24
N ASP A 271 19.05 5.50 -25.87
CA ASP A 271 19.09 5.08 -27.28
C ASP A 271 18.55 3.64 -27.47
N LYS A 272 18.30 3.23 -28.71
CA LYS A 272 17.78 1.89 -29.05
C LYS A 272 18.63 0.72 -28.53
N GLN A 273 19.91 0.94 -28.24
CA GLN A 273 20.87 -0.04 -27.77
C GLN A 273 21.02 -0.03 -26.24
N TYR A 274 20.34 0.88 -25.52
CA TYR A 274 20.50 1.07 -24.07
C TYR A 274 20.35 -0.23 -23.27
N LEU A 275 19.25 -0.96 -23.49
CA LEU A 275 18.97 -2.21 -22.78
C LEU A 275 19.94 -3.33 -23.18
N ASP A 276 20.29 -3.40 -24.47
CA ASP A 276 21.24 -4.38 -25.00
C ASP A 276 22.67 -4.12 -24.47
N ARG A 277 23.02 -2.85 -24.21
CA ARG A 277 24.34 -2.42 -23.70
C ARG A 277 24.53 -2.68 -22.21
N LEU A 278 23.50 -2.42 -21.40
CA LEU A 278 23.61 -2.55 -19.94
C LEU A 278 23.38 -3.98 -19.44
N GLY A 279 22.51 -4.76 -20.11
CA GLY A 279 22.20 -6.12 -19.69
C GLY A 279 21.55 -6.21 -18.30
N LEU A 280 21.47 -7.43 -17.77
CA LEU A 280 20.93 -7.74 -16.45
C LEU A 280 22.07 -8.07 -15.49
N ASP A 281 22.17 -7.33 -14.39
CA ASP A 281 23.06 -7.67 -13.28
C ASP A 281 22.25 -7.87 -12.00
N ILE A 282 22.73 -8.72 -11.09
CA ILE A 282 22.18 -8.82 -9.75
C ILE A 282 22.48 -7.52 -9.01
N LYS A 283 21.44 -6.76 -8.66
CA LYS A 283 21.57 -5.48 -7.96
C LYS A 283 21.08 -5.55 -6.52
N THR A 284 20.23 -6.52 -6.19
CA THR A 284 19.62 -6.62 -4.85
C THR A 284 19.67 -8.03 -4.32
N LYS A 285 19.91 -8.15 -3.01
CA LYS A 285 19.86 -9.39 -2.26
C LYS A 285 19.21 -9.13 -0.90
N THR A 286 18.15 -9.87 -0.61
CA THR A 286 17.46 -9.82 0.69
C THR A 286 17.31 -11.23 1.22
N VAL A 287 17.62 -11.44 2.50
CA VAL A 287 17.42 -12.74 3.17
C VAL A 287 16.36 -12.55 4.23
N LYS A 288 15.27 -13.32 4.14
CA LYS A 288 14.18 -13.29 5.13
C LYS A 288 14.07 -14.62 5.85
N GLY A 289 13.95 -14.56 7.16
CA GLY A 289 13.68 -15.71 8.02
C GLY A 289 12.24 -15.71 8.49
N TYR A 290 11.65 -16.89 8.60
CA TYR A 290 10.29 -17.10 9.10
C TYR A 290 10.26 -18.03 10.31
N ASP A 291 9.31 -17.82 11.22
CA ASP A 291 9.01 -18.77 12.28
C ASP A 291 8.13 -19.94 11.80
N HIS A 292 7.77 -20.81 12.73
CA HIS A 292 6.94 -22.00 12.49
C HIS A 292 5.50 -21.67 12.05
N MET A 293 5.03 -20.45 12.26
CA MET A 293 3.72 -19.96 11.82
C MET A 293 3.82 -19.15 10.51
N ASN A 294 4.98 -19.23 9.84
CA ASN A 294 5.29 -18.52 8.61
C ASN A 294 5.18 -16.99 8.77
N LYS A 295 5.53 -16.47 9.95
CA LYS A 295 5.67 -15.03 10.19
C LYS A 295 7.13 -14.63 10.12
N GLU A 296 7.39 -13.49 9.51
CA GLU A 296 8.75 -12.96 9.36
C GLU A 296 9.38 -12.71 10.73
N VAL A 297 10.60 -13.17 10.93
CA VAL A 297 11.39 -12.99 12.16
C VAL A 297 12.70 -12.25 11.92
N ALA A 298 13.15 -12.17 10.67
CA ALA A 298 14.31 -11.39 10.30
C ALA A 298 14.26 -10.99 8.83
N VAL A 299 14.80 -9.80 8.52
CA VAL A 299 15.08 -9.33 7.17
C VAL A 299 16.49 -8.76 7.15
N GLU A 300 17.31 -9.26 6.26
CA GLU A 300 18.67 -8.81 6.05
C GLU A 300 18.81 -8.25 4.64
N TYR A 301 19.28 -7.01 4.52
CA TYR A 301 19.58 -6.35 3.26
C TYR A 301 21.06 -6.45 2.99
N TRP A 302 21.42 -7.07 1.88
CA TRP A 302 22.81 -7.32 1.51
C TRP A 302 23.17 -6.52 0.27
N HIS A 303 24.38 -5.96 0.27
CA HIS A 303 25.02 -5.50 -0.94
C HIS A 303 25.27 -6.70 -1.84
N ALA A 304 24.63 -6.77 -3.00
CA ALA A 304 24.68 -7.95 -3.86
C ALA A 304 26.09 -8.26 -4.39
N GLU A 305 26.83 -7.24 -4.81
CA GLU A 305 28.18 -7.40 -5.38
C GLU A 305 29.25 -7.74 -4.33
N PHE A 306 29.36 -6.93 -3.27
CA PHE A 306 30.35 -7.12 -2.21
C PHE A 306 29.98 -8.19 -1.19
N ASN A 307 28.75 -8.72 -1.26
CA ASN A 307 28.18 -9.67 -0.30
C ASN A 307 28.35 -9.19 1.16
N GLU A 308 28.02 -7.92 1.39
CA GLU A 308 28.13 -7.23 2.67
C GLU A 308 26.73 -6.98 3.26
N LEU A 309 26.54 -7.23 4.56
CA LEU A 309 25.28 -6.92 5.24
C LEU A 309 25.17 -5.41 5.45
N LEU A 310 24.20 -4.76 4.80
CA LEU A 310 23.97 -3.33 4.91
C LEU A 310 23.06 -2.98 6.09
N SER A 311 22.03 -3.80 6.32
CA SER A 311 21.11 -3.59 7.43
C SER A 311 20.38 -4.88 7.77
N LYS A 312 19.99 -5.00 9.04
CA LYS A 312 19.20 -6.11 9.54
C LYS A 312 18.05 -5.60 10.40
N MET A 313 16.88 -6.15 10.16
CA MET A 313 15.71 -6.04 11.03
C MET A 313 15.41 -7.41 11.61
N VAL A 314 15.02 -7.44 12.89
CA VAL A 314 14.57 -8.65 13.59
C VAL A 314 13.21 -8.39 14.19
N TYR A 315 12.33 -9.40 14.16
CA TYR A 315 10.98 -9.30 14.68
C TYR A 315 10.78 -10.32 15.80
N ARG A 316 10.19 -9.85 16.91
CA ARG A 316 9.69 -10.70 17.98
C ARG A 316 8.18 -10.84 17.81
N ASN A 317 7.77 -12.03 17.42
CA ASN A 317 6.37 -12.39 17.24
C ASN A 317 5.87 -13.03 18.54
N GLU A 318 4.92 -12.38 19.20
CA GLU A 318 4.23 -12.90 20.38
C GLU A 318 2.87 -13.45 19.97
N TYR A 319 2.55 -14.65 20.43
CA TYR A 319 1.30 -15.34 20.11
C TYR A 319 0.43 -15.46 21.36
N ASN A 320 -0.88 -15.28 21.21
CA ASN A 320 -1.85 -15.45 22.28
C ASN A 320 -2.06 -16.94 22.63
N GLU A 321 -2.89 -17.21 23.63
CA GLU A 321 -3.22 -18.58 24.07
C GLU A 321 -3.88 -19.42 22.94
N GLN A 322 -4.47 -18.78 21.93
CA GLN A 322 -5.07 -19.39 20.75
C GLN A 322 -4.06 -19.59 19.60
N SER A 323 -2.77 -19.33 19.83
CA SER A 323 -1.71 -19.38 18.81
C SER A 323 -1.90 -18.39 17.64
N GLU A 324 -2.63 -17.31 17.89
CA GLU A 324 -2.77 -16.19 16.97
C GLU A 324 -1.75 -15.11 17.31
N LEU A 325 -1.19 -14.45 16.30
CA LEU A 325 -0.15 -13.44 16.46
C LEU A 325 -0.71 -12.21 17.21
N GLU A 326 -0.38 -12.03 18.48
CA GLU A 326 -0.89 -10.92 19.29
C GLU A 326 -0.07 -9.63 19.07
N PHE A 327 1.25 -9.75 19.08
CA PHE A 327 2.16 -8.61 18.90
C PHE A 327 3.32 -8.95 17.95
N VAL A 328 3.75 -7.95 17.20
CA VAL A 328 5.03 -7.96 16.49
C VAL A 328 5.81 -6.75 16.96
N ILE A 329 6.99 -6.99 17.53
CA ILE A 329 7.94 -5.95 17.86
C ILE A 329 9.08 -6.01 16.85
N SER A 330 9.37 -4.90 16.19
CA SER A 330 10.45 -4.80 15.22
C SER A 330 11.65 -4.09 15.82
N TYR A 331 12.84 -4.63 15.54
CA TYR A 331 14.12 -4.09 15.97
C TYR A 331 15.01 -3.84 14.77
N ARG A 332 15.62 -2.67 14.69
CA ARG A 332 16.79 -2.45 13.82
C ARG A 332 18.03 -2.92 14.56
N VAL A 333 18.89 -3.68 13.88
CA VAL A 333 20.15 -4.14 14.45
C VAL A 333 21.29 -3.29 13.89
N GLU A 334 21.91 -2.48 14.75
CA GLU A 334 23.12 -1.72 14.43
C GLU A 334 24.24 -2.17 15.36
N GLU A 335 25.36 -2.64 14.80
CA GLU A 335 26.53 -3.10 15.57
C GLU A 335 26.21 -4.15 16.66
N GLY A 336 25.14 -4.93 16.47
CA GLY A 336 24.68 -5.95 17.42
C GLY A 336 23.76 -5.43 18.53
N ILE A 337 23.45 -4.12 18.55
CA ILE A 337 22.48 -3.51 19.45
C ILE A 337 21.11 -3.54 18.78
N PHE A 338 20.10 -4.00 19.52
CA PHE A 338 18.70 -3.99 19.09
C PHE A 338 18.05 -2.66 19.48
N GLU A 339 17.71 -1.86 18.48
CA GLU A 339 16.95 -0.63 18.63
C GLU A 339 15.49 -0.91 18.22
N GLU A 340 14.55 -0.86 19.16
CA GLU A 340 13.14 -1.04 18.87
C GLU A 340 12.63 0.07 17.95
N ARG A 341 11.91 -0.30 16.89
CA ARG A 341 11.41 0.63 15.86
C ARG A 341 9.91 0.78 15.87
N ASP A 342 9.17 -0.31 16.06
CA ASP A 342 7.71 -0.33 16.00
C ASP A 342 7.15 -1.53 16.78
N ILE A 343 5.96 -1.37 17.34
CA ILE A 343 5.14 -2.43 17.91
C ILE A 343 3.78 -2.43 17.21
N ARG A 344 3.43 -3.55 16.59
CA ARG A 344 2.13 -3.77 15.97
C ARG A 344 1.32 -4.80 16.76
N LYS A 345 0.14 -4.42 17.23
CA LYS A 345 -0.85 -5.33 17.82
C LYS A 345 -1.86 -5.79 16.77
N TYR A 346 -2.23 -7.07 16.80
CA TYR A 346 -3.30 -7.60 15.97
C TYR A 346 -4.53 -7.90 16.83
N TYR A 347 -5.70 -7.71 16.22
CA TYR A 347 -6.98 -7.96 16.83
C TYR A 347 -7.72 -9.01 16.00
N TYR A 348 -8.27 -9.99 16.70
CA TYR A 348 -9.05 -11.08 16.12
C TYR A 348 -10.53 -10.91 16.51
N ALA A 349 -11.42 -11.38 15.65
CA ALA A 349 -12.87 -11.19 15.78
C ALA A 349 -13.52 -12.20 16.75
#